data_AF-A0A085M4M5-F1
#
_entry.id   AF-A0A085M4M5-F1
#
_cell.length_a   1.000
_cell.length_b   1.000
_cell.length_c   1.000
_cell.angle_alpha   90.00
_cell.angle_beta   90.00
_cell.angle_gamma   90.00
#
_symmetry.space_group_name_H-M   'P 1'
#
loop_
_entity.id
_entity.type
_entity.pdbx_description
1 polymer ?
#
loop_
_entity_poly.entity_id
_entity_poly.type
_entity_poly.pdbx_seq_one_letter_code
_entity_poly.pdbx_strand_id
1 'polypeptide(L)'
;LKRLALFACNLHFVLLLKLVRPYARDECILWKCDFEHKAWKKTNVTENYELFTECVDKCELDLITQWINSWLKDILKDQKMMKDGKKSKKGLSCCFK
;
A
#
# COMPACT_ATOMS: atom_id res chain seq x y z
N LEU A 1 7.11 25.46 12.52
CA LEU A 1 7.08 24.80 11.19
C LEU A 1 7.23 23.27 11.23
N LYS A 2 8.15 22.65 11.99
CA LYS A 2 8.34 21.17 12.02
C LYS A 2 7.11 20.34 12.48
N ARG A 3 6.28 20.86 13.40
CA ARG A 3 5.10 20.13 13.91
C ARG A 3 3.94 20.03 12.90
N LEU A 4 3.79 21.00 12.00
CA LEU A 4 2.74 20.99 10.97
C LEU A 4 3.01 19.91 9.90
N ALA A 5 4.28 19.67 9.56
CA ALA A 5 4.66 18.63 8.60
C ALA A 5 4.38 17.21 9.11
N LEU A 6 4.57 16.94 10.41
CA LEU A 6 4.22 15.66 11.03
C LEU A 6 2.71 15.42 11.07
N PHE A 7 1.91 16.47 11.30
CA PHE A 7 0.45 16.36 11.27
C PHE A 7 -0.07 16.12 9.85
N ALA A 8 0.47 16.80 8.83
CA ALA A 8 0.11 16.55 7.44
C ALA A 8 0.48 15.14 6.99
N CYS A 9 1.65 14.62 7.40
CA CYS A 9 2.06 13.25 7.08
C CYS A 9 1.16 12.21 7.77
N ASN A 10 0.83 12.40 9.05
CA ASN A 10 -0.09 11.52 9.77
C ASN A 10 -1.51 11.56 9.21
N LEU A 11 -2.03 12.75 8.85
CA LEU A 11 -3.35 12.87 8.27
C LEU A 11 -3.43 12.22 6.89
N HIS A 12 -2.40 12.39 6.06
CA HIS A 12 -2.33 11.75 4.75
C HIS A 12 -2.18 10.22 4.87
N PHE A 13 -1.39 9.74 5.83
CA PHE A 13 -1.27 8.31 6.14
C PHE A 13 -2.59 7.71 6.63
N VAL A 14 -3.33 8.41 7.49
CA VAL A 14 -4.67 7.98 7.95
C VAL A 14 -5.67 7.97 6.81
N LEU A 15 -5.62 8.93 5.88
CA LEU A 15 -6.50 8.97 4.72
C LEU A 15 -6.18 7.84 3.72
N LEU A 16 -4.90 7.55 3.50
CA LEU A 16 -4.44 6.43 2.70
C LEU A 16 -4.85 5.09 3.31
N LEU A 17 -4.69 4.94 4.63
CA LEU A 17 -5.16 3.75 5.34
C LEU A 17 -6.66 3.53 5.16
N LYS A 18 -7.47 4.59 5.11
CA LYS A 18 -8.92 4.48 4.86
C LYS A 18 -9.28 4.08 3.43
N LEU A 19 -8.47 4.45 2.45
CA LEU A 19 -8.67 4.05 1.05
C LEU A 19 -8.20 2.61 0.80
N VAL A 20 -7.09 2.22 1.43
CA VAL A 20 -6.49 0.91 1.25
C VAL A 20 -7.20 -0.17 2.08
N ARG A 21 -7.63 0.14 3.31
CA ARG A 21 -8.33 -0.81 4.20
C ARG A 21 -9.51 -1.56 3.54
N PRO A 22 -10.52 -0.89 2.96
CA PRO A 22 -11.66 -1.59 2.40
C PRO A 22 -11.23 -2.58 1.32
N TYR A 23 -10.28 -2.17 0.47
CA TYR A 23 -9.75 -3.02 -0.59
C TYR A 23 -8.89 -4.19 -0.05
N ALA A 24 -8.04 -3.95 0.96
CA ALA A 24 -7.26 -5.02 1.61
C ALA A 24 -8.18 -6.03 2.30
N ARG A 25 -9.22 -5.54 2.97
CA ARG A 25 -10.20 -6.37 3.67
C ARG A 25 -10.97 -7.27 2.70
N ASP A 26 -11.47 -6.73 1.60
CA ASP A 26 -12.20 -7.51 0.60
C ASP A 26 -11.32 -8.59 -0.05
N GLU A 27 -10.09 -8.24 -0.41
CA GLU A 27 -9.08 -9.18 -0.92
C GLU A 27 -8.76 -10.27 0.10
N CYS A 28 -8.57 -9.92 1.37
CA CYS A 28 -8.31 -10.90 2.43
C CYS A 28 -9.48 -11.86 2.63
N ILE A 29 -10.72 -11.35 2.64
CA ILE A 29 -11.92 -12.15 2.80
C ILE A 29 -12.06 -13.16 1.65
N LEU A 30 -11.79 -12.73 0.41
CA LEU A 30 -12.04 -13.54 -0.79
C LEU A 30 -10.94 -14.54 -1.11
N TRP A 31 -9.68 -14.21 -0.85
CA TRP A 31 -8.55 -15.02 -1.33
C TRP A 31 -7.79 -15.74 -0.22
N LYS A 32 -7.74 -15.16 0.98
CA LYS A 32 -6.90 -15.67 2.09
C LYS A 32 -7.69 -16.32 3.21
N CYS A 33 -8.88 -15.79 3.51
CA CYS A 33 -9.76 -16.25 4.59
C CYS A 33 -11.08 -16.85 4.05
N ASP A 34 -11.09 -17.32 2.81
CA ASP A 34 -12.30 -17.82 2.12
C ASP A 34 -12.93 -19.03 2.84
N PHE A 35 -12.09 -19.92 3.37
CA PHE A 35 -12.55 -21.10 4.09
C PHE A 35 -13.29 -20.72 5.38
N GLU A 36 -12.70 -19.85 6.18
CA GLU A 36 -13.24 -19.32 7.43
C GLU A 36 -14.50 -18.48 7.16
N HIS A 37 -14.47 -17.66 6.10
CA HIS A 37 -15.60 -16.84 5.66
C HIS A 37 -16.81 -17.69 5.25
N LYS A 38 -16.59 -18.75 4.47
CA LYS A 38 -17.64 -19.70 4.08
C LYS A 38 -18.17 -20.49 5.27
N ALA A 39 -17.29 -20.91 6.18
CA ALA A 39 -17.67 -21.63 7.39
C ALA A 39 -18.56 -20.77 8.29
N TRP A 40 -18.15 -19.53 8.58
CA TRP A 40 -18.94 -18.55 9.34
C TRP A 40 -20.31 -18.30 8.69
N LYS A 41 -20.35 -18.01 7.38
CA LYS A 41 -21.63 -17.77 6.67
C LYS A 41 -22.58 -18.97 6.68
N LYS A 42 -22.04 -20.19 6.67
CA LYS A 42 -22.84 -21.42 6.60
C LYS A 42 -23.41 -21.82 7.95
N THR A 43 -22.63 -21.69 9.02
CA THR A 43 -23.03 -22.21 10.33
C THR A 43 -23.71 -21.14 11.20
N ASN A 44 -23.50 -19.85 10.92
CA ASN A 44 -24.01 -18.72 11.71
C ASN A 44 -23.65 -18.81 13.21
N VAL A 45 -22.55 -19.49 13.53
CA VAL A 45 -22.08 -19.74 14.90
C VAL A 45 -20.93 -18.78 15.22
N THR A 46 -20.98 -18.18 16.41
CA THR A 46 -19.96 -17.26 16.96
C THR A 46 -18.55 -17.87 16.98
N GLU A 47 -18.45 -19.20 17.07
CA GLU A 47 -17.18 -19.94 17.12
C GLU A 47 -16.33 -19.76 15.84
N ASN A 48 -16.96 -19.76 14.67
CA ASN A 48 -16.26 -19.50 13.40
C ASN A 48 -16.07 -18.01 13.11
N TYR A 49 -16.82 -17.15 13.78
CA TYR A 49 -16.70 -15.70 13.63
C TYR A 49 -15.36 -15.22 14.20
N GLU A 50 -14.94 -15.72 15.37
CA GLU A 50 -13.65 -15.34 15.97
C GLU A 50 -12.48 -15.69 15.05
N LEU A 51 -12.43 -16.94 14.56
CA LEU A 51 -11.42 -17.41 13.62
C LEU A 51 -11.40 -16.60 12.32
N PHE A 52 -12.59 -16.30 11.77
CA PHE A 52 -12.72 -15.45 10.59
C PHE A 52 -12.16 -14.04 10.85
N THR A 53 -12.55 -13.39 11.96
CA THR A 53 -12.06 -12.05 12.30
C THR A 53 -10.56 -12.02 12.54
N GLU A 54 -10.00 -13.04 13.22
CA GLU A 54 -8.56 -13.14 13.46
C GLU A 54 -7.79 -13.30 12.14
N CYS A 55 -8.31 -14.09 11.20
CA CYS A 55 -7.72 -14.23 9.86
C CYS A 55 -7.73 -12.89 9.10
N VAL A 56 -8.88 -12.20 9.08
CA VAL A 56 -9.03 -10.91 8.40
C VAL A 56 -8.07 -9.87 8.98
N ASP A 57 -7.97 -9.76 10.30
CA ASP A 57 -7.13 -8.75 10.95
C ASP A 57 -5.64 -8.94 10.66
N LYS A 58 -5.15 -10.19 10.68
CA LYS A 58 -3.75 -10.50 10.33
C LYS A 58 -3.47 -10.27 8.84
N CYS A 59 -4.35 -10.78 7.98
CA CYS A 59 -4.18 -10.67 6.54
C CYS A 59 -4.21 -9.21 6.06
N GLU A 60 -5.13 -8.40 6.60
CA GLU A 60 -5.34 -7.01 6.18
C GLU A 60 -4.07 -6.19 6.42
N LEU A 61 -3.42 -6.37 7.57
CA LEU A 61 -2.15 -5.72 7.90
C LEU A 61 -1.01 -6.14 6.96
N ASP A 62 -0.92 -7.42 6.64
CA ASP A 62 0.10 -7.94 5.73
C ASP A 62 -0.05 -7.39 4.31
N LEU A 63 -1.29 -7.33 3.80
CA LEU A 63 -1.58 -6.77 2.46
C LEU A 63 -1.27 -5.28 2.40
N ILE A 64 -1.71 -4.51 3.41
CA ILE A 64 -1.40 -3.07 3.51
C ILE A 64 0.11 -2.86 3.49
N THR A 65 0.85 -3.65 4.26
CA THR A 65 2.31 -3.55 4.35
C THR A 65 2.97 -3.87 3.01
N GLN A 66 2.52 -4.91 2.30
CA GLN A 66 3.04 -5.27 0.97
C GLN A 66 2.76 -4.19 -0.09
N TRP A 67 1.55 -3.61 -0.09
CA TRP A 67 1.22 -2.52 -1.01
C TRP A 67 2.01 -1.26 -0.73
N ILE A 68 2.14 -0.84 0.53
CA ILE A 68 2.97 0.31 0.89
C ILE A 68 4.42 0.08 0.45
N ASN A 69 4.98 -1.11 0.71
CA ASN A 69 6.35 -1.43 0.32
C ASN A 69 6.55 -1.42 -1.21
N SER A 70 5.58 -1.93 -1.96
CA SER A 70 5.64 -1.92 -3.43
C SER A 70 5.55 -0.50 -3.97
N TRP A 71 4.60 0.29 -3.46
CA TRP A 71 4.43 1.69 -3.81
C TRP A 71 5.66 2.55 -3.48
N LEU A 72 6.27 2.35 -2.31
CA LEU A 72 7.51 3.03 -1.94
C LEU A 72 8.67 2.67 -2.88
N LYS A 73 8.77 1.41 -3.31
CA LYS A 73 9.77 0.98 -4.29
C LYS A 73 9.56 1.67 -5.65
N ASP A 74 8.32 1.79 -6.10
CA ASP A 74 7.99 2.46 -7.35
C ASP A 74 8.34 3.95 -7.29
N ILE A 75 7.98 4.65 -6.21
CA ILE A 75 8.37 6.06 -6.01
C ILE A 75 9.89 6.23 -6.01
N LEU A 76 10.61 5.36 -5.31
CA LEU A 76 12.08 5.44 -5.25
C LEU A 76 12.71 5.18 -6.61
N LYS A 77 12.14 4.26 -7.41
CA LYS A 77 12.57 3.99 -8.78
C LYS A 77 12.35 5.21 -9.67
N ASP A 78 11.19 5.84 -9.60
CA ASP A 78 10.87 7.04 -10.37
C ASP A 78 11.77 8.23 -10.00
N GLN A 79 12.05 8.42 -8.71
CA GLN A 79 13.00 9.43 -8.25
C GLN A 79 14.43 9.19 -8.76
N LYS A 80 14.86 7.93 -8.86
CA LYS A 80 16.18 7.58 -9.38
C LYS A 80 16.28 7.91 -10.88
N MET A 81 15.25 7.57 -11.66
CA MET A 81 15.19 7.91 -13.10
C MET A 81 15.22 9.42 -13.36
N MET A 82 14.56 10.22 -12.51
CA MET A 82 14.59 11.69 -12.58
C MET A 82 15.97 12.30 -12.27
N LYS A 83 16.78 11.64 -11.42
CA LYS A 83 18.14 12.11 -11.07
C LYS A 83 19.17 11.74 -12.14
N ASP A 84 19.06 10.55 -12.73
CA ASP A 84 19.98 10.09 -13.78
C ASP A 84 19.73 10.80 -15.14
N GLY A 85 18.51 11.31 -15.37
CA GLY A 85 18.18 12.17 -16.53
C GLY A 85 18.80 13.57 -16.53
N LYS A 86 19.42 14.03 -15.43
CA LYS A 86 20.11 15.34 -15.33
C LYS A 86 21.62 15.28 -15.64
N LYS A 87 22.09 14.22 -16.28
CA LYS A 87 23.46 14.12 -16.84
C LYS A 87 23.45 13.79 -18.34
N SER A 88 22.77 14.58 -19.17
CA SER A 88 23.17 14.71 -20.59
C SER A 88 22.59 15.97 -21.23
N LYS A 89 23.37 17.05 -21.19
CA LYS A 89 23.53 18.06 -22.26
C LYS A 89 24.47 19.16 -21.75
N LYS A 90 25.76 18.85 -21.71
CA LYS A 90 26.81 19.87 -21.87
C LYS A 90 27.74 19.39 -22.99
N GLY A 91 27.74 20.15 -24.07
CA GLY A 91 28.80 20.17 -25.08
C GLY A 91 28.60 19.27 -26.29
N LEU A 92 27.90 19.75 -27.32
CA LEU A 92 28.40 19.56 -28.67
C LEU A 92 28.93 20.92 -29.15
N SER A 93 30.23 20.90 -29.38
CA SER A 93 31.10 21.99 -29.81
C SER A 93 31.01 22.20 -31.31
N CYS A 94 31.31 23.43 -31.72
CA CYS A 94 31.81 23.86 -33.03
C CYS A 94 30.87 23.86 -34.25
N CYS A 95 30.83 25.05 -34.88
CA CYS A 95 30.77 25.31 -36.31
C CYS A 95 29.61 24.70 -37.09
N PHE A 96 28.64 25.53 -37.51
CA PHE A 96 28.30 25.64 -38.92
C PHE A 96 27.95 27.10 -39.26
N LYS A 97 28.31 27.42 -40.50
CA LYS A 97 28.65 28.69 -41.13
C LYS A 97 27.48 29.65 -41.31
#